data_AF-A0A8J6Z392-F1
#
_entry.id   AF-A0A8J6Z392-F1
#
_cell.length_a   1.000
_cell.length_b   1.000
_cell.length_c   1.000
_cell.angle_alpha   90.00
_cell.angle_beta   90.00
_cell.angle_gamma   90.00
#
_symmetry.space_group_name_H-M   'P 1'
#
loop_
_entity.id
_entity.type
_entity.pdbx_description
1 polymer ?
#
loop_
_entity_poly.entity_id
_entity_poly.type
_entity_poly.pdbx_seq_one_letter_code
_entity_poly.pdbx_strand_id
1 'polypeptide(L)' 'MNLTAENIGVTIGGKEILRGVNYKFASGKRTAIIGANGASKSTLLKILCLLNEKFSGQVTLDGQDILAIGRKNLS' A
#
# COMPACT_ATOMS: atom_id res chain seq x y z
N MET A 1 13.34 -5.25 7.11
CA MET A 1 12.45 -4.28 6.48
C MET A 1 11.00 -4.68 6.70
N ASN A 2 10.28 -3.91 7.50
CA ASN A 2 8.89 -4.12 7.87
C ASN A 2 8.05 -3.04 7.18
N LEU A 3 7.17 -3.46 6.26
CA LEU A 3 6.26 -2.55 5.58
C LEU A 3 4.91 -2.60 6.31
N THR A 4 4.39 -1.45 6.70
CA THR A 4 3.09 -1.33 7.37
C THR A 4 2.17 -0.45 6.55
N ALA A 5 0.94 -0.91 6.34
CA ALA A 5 -0.13 -0.18 5.67
C ALA A 5 -1.27 0.01 6.67
N GLU A 6 -1.64 1.26 6.94
CA GLU A 6 -2.68 1.61 7.92
C GLU A 6 -3.77 2.44 7.24
N ASN A 7 -5.00 1.97 7.36
CA ASN A 7 -6.21 2.59 6.82
C ASN A 7 -6.12 3.00 5.33
N ILE A 8 -5.51 2.14 4.50
CA ILE A 8 -5.34 2.44 3.08
C ILE A 8 -6.69 2.45 2.36
N GLY A 9 -7.00 3.61 1.79
CA GLY A 9 -8.20 3.85 1.01
C GLY A 9 -7.89 4.57 -0.30
N VAL A 10 -8.69 4.34 -1.33
CA VAL A 10 -8.57 5.09 -2.58
C VAL A 10 -9.89 5.11 -3.35
N THR A 11 -10.22 6.28 -3.89
CA THR A 11 -11.38 6.51 -4.75
C THR A 11 -10.92 6.87 -6.15
N ILE A 12 -11.42 6.15 -7.16
CA ILE A 12 -11.09 6.36 -8.57
C ILE A 12 -12.41 6.55 -9.33
N GLY A 13 -12.54 7.67 -10.04
CA GLY A 13 -13.75 7.97 -10.82
C GLY A 13 -15.03 7.98 -9.98
N GLY A 14 -14.97 8.44 -8.73
CA GLY A 14 -16.12 8.45 -7.81
C GLY A 14 -16.46 7.11 -7.17
N LYS A 15 -15.75 6.02 -7.52
CA LYS A 15 -15.92 4.70 -6.90
C LYS A 15 -14.83 4.44 -5.88
N GLU A 16 -15.22 4.03 -4.68
CA GLU A 16 -14.29 3.60 -3.64
C GLU A 16 -13.74 2.20 -3.98
N ILE A 17 -12.43 2.11 -4.19
CA ILE A 17 -11.72 0.94 -4.70
C ILE A 17 -11.05 0.13 -3.57
N LEU A 18 -10.50 0.82 -2.57
CA LEU A 18 -9.98 0.25 -1.33
C LEU A 18 -10.60 0.99 -0.15
N ARG A 19 -10.91 0.26 0.92
CA ARG A 19 -11.57 0.79 2.12
C ARG A 19 -10.83 0.32 3.37
N GLY A 20 -10.07 1.21 4.00
CA GLY A 20 -9.46 0.96 5.30
C GLY A 20 -8.59 -0.31 5.39
N VAL A 21 -7.75 -0.58 4.37
CA VAL A 21 -6.89 -1.77 4.39
C VAL A 21 -5.78 -1.58 5.43
N ASN A 22 -5.67 -2.53 6.35
CA ASN A 22 -4.69 -2.55 7.42
C ASN A 22 -3.87 -3.85 7.37
N TYR A 23 -2.55 -3.75 7.21
CA TYR A 23 -1.67 -4.92 7.19
C TYR A 23 -0.22 -4.61 7.53
N LYS A 24 0.46 -5.57 8.18
CA LYS A 24 1.90 -5.54 8.46
C LYS A 24 2.61 -6.65 7.69
N PHE A 25 3.43 -6.28 6.72
CA PHE A 25 4.27 -7.18 5.95
C PHE A 25 5.61 -7.36 6.67
N ALA A 26 5.82 -8.57 7.20
CA ALA A 26 7.04 -8.90 7.92
C ALA A 26 8.21 -9.21 6.97
N SER A 27 9.39 -8.70 7.31
CA SER A 27 10.65 -9.01 6.62
C SER A 27 10.87 -10.53 6.50
N GLY A 28 11.38 -10.98 5.35
CA GLY A 28 11.70 -12.39 5.11
C GLY A 28 10.49 -13.31 4.89
N LYS A 29 9.26 -12.78 4.90
CA LYS A 29 8.06 -13.55 4.58
C LYS A 29 7.56 -13.23 3.17
N ARG A 30 7.12 -14.28 2.46
CA ARG A 30 6.35 -14.12 1.22
C ARG A 30 4.89 -13.92 1.59
N THR A 31 4.31 -12.79 1.21
CA THR A 31 2.89 -12.49 1.42
C THR A 31 2.14 -12.64 0.10
N ALA A 32 1.07 -13.43 0.08
CA ALA A 32 0.20 -13.54 -1.09
C ALA A 32 -1.07 -12.71 -0.87
N ILE A 33 -1.42 -11.87 -1.86
CA ILE A 33 -2.68 -11.11 -1.87
C ILE A 33 -3.64 -11.83 -2.80
N ILE A 34 -4.69 -12.43 -2.24
CA ILE A 34 -5.69 -13.21 -2.97
C ILE A 34 -7.06 -12.52 -2.96
N GLY A 35 -7.89 -12.84 -3.96
CA GLY A 35 -9.24 -12.30 -4.09
C GLY A 35 -9.73 -12.37 -5.54
N ALA A 36 -11.03 -12.16 -5.75
CA ALA A 36 -11.65 -12.20 -7.08
C ALA A 36 -11.04 -11.18 -8.06
N ASN A 37 -11.23 -11.40 -9.36
CA ASN A 37 -10.90 -10.38 -10.36
C ASN A 37 -11.68 -9.10 -10.06
N GLY A 38 -11.00 -7.95 -10.11
CA GLY A 38 -11.59 -6.67 -9.71
C GLY A 38 -11.56 -6.36 -8.21
N ALA A 39 -11.06 -7.25 -7.34
CA ALA A 39 -10.89 -6.98 -5.90
C ALA A 39 -9.76 -5.99 -5.56
N SER A 40 -9.36 -5.14 -6.51
CA SER A 40 -8.41 -4.03 -6.27
C SER A 40 -6.99 -4.41 -5.84
N LYS A 41 -6.59 -5.69 -5.98
CA LYS A 41 -5.26 -6.19 -5.59
C LYS A 41 -4.11 -5.41 -6.25
N SER A 42 -4.18 -5.20 -7.56
CA SER A 42 -3.18 -4.42 -8.29
C SER A 42 -3.16 -2.96 -7.87
N THR A 43 -4.30 -2.40 -7.44
CA THR A 43 -4.37 -1.03 -6.90
C THR A 43 -3.64 -0.94 -5.56
N LEU A 44 -3.85 -1.93 -4.67
CA LEU A 44 -3.12 -2.00 -3.40
C LEU A 44 -1.61 -2.13 -3.64
N LEU A 45 -1.19 -3.02 -4.54
CA LEU A 45 0.23 -3.17 -4.89
C LEU A 45 0.84 -1.88 -5.46
N LYS A 46 0.12 -1.15 -6.32
CA LYS A 46 0.59 0.14 -6.84
C LYS A 46 0.80 1.17 -5.72
N ILE A 47 -0.07 1.20 -4.71
CA ILE A 47 0.09 2.09 -3.55
C ILE A 47 1.32 1.68 -2.72
N LEU A 48 1.43 0.40 -2.36
CA LEU A 48 2.56 -0.10 -1.56
C LEU A 48 3.92 0.12 -2.24
N CYS A 49 3.96 0.16 -3.57
CA CYS A 49 5.15 0.43 -4.37
C CYS A 49 5.33 1.91 -4.76
N LEU A 50 4.55 2.85 -4.20
CA LEU A 50 4.59 4.29 -4.57
C LEU A 50 4.37 4.58 -6.06
N LEU A 51 3.69 3.68 -6.76
CA LEU A 51 3.23 3.86 -8.14
C LEU A 51 1.88 4.59 -8.22
N ASN A 52 1.19 4.72 -7.08
CA ASN A 52 0.04 5.60 -6.90
C ASN A 52 0.11 6.28 -5.53
N GLU A 53 0.44 7.57 -5.53
CA GLU A 53 0.55 8.39 -4.32
C GLU A 53 -0.80 8.99 -3.88
N LYS A 54 -1.86 8.83 -4.69
CA LYS A 54 -3.21 9.31 -4.36
C LYS A 54 -3.96 8.23 -3.59
N PHE A 55 -3.75 8.17 -2.28
CA PHE A 55 -4.46 7.30 -1.35
C PHE A 55 -4.66 8.00 0.00
N SER A 56 -5.61 7.54 0.79
CA SER A 56 -5.77 7.91 2.21
C SER A 56 -5.08 6.88 3.10
N GLY A 57 -4.75 7.26 4.33
CA GLY A 57 -4.03 6.41 5.26
C GLY A 57 -2.53 6.60 5.17
N GLN A 58 -1.75 5.66 5.70
CA GLN A 58 -0.30 5.77 5.77
C GLN A 58 0.37 4.44 5.40
N VAL A 59 1.45 4.52 4.64
CA VAL A 59 2.35 3.39 4.42
C VAL A 59 3.72 3.75 4.97
N THR A 60 4.26 2.91 5.83
CA THR A 60 5.59 3.11 6.43
C THR A 60 6.52 1.94 6.13
N LEU A 61 7.80 2.24 5.93
CA LEU A 61 8.88 1.29 5.81
C LEU A 61 9.80 1.43 7.01
N ASP A 62 9.88 0.39 7.84
CA ASP A 62 10.62 0.42 9.12
C ASP A 62 10.22 1.64 10.00
N GLY A 63 8.95 2.02 9.97
CA GLY A 63 8.38 3.14 10.73
C GLY A 63 8.53 4.52 10.07
N GLN A 64 9.21 4.62 8.93
CA GLN A 64 9.33 5.87 8.17
C GLN A 64 8.28 5.94 7.08
N ASP A 65 7.59 7.09 6.95
CA ASP A 65 6.61 7.29 5.90
C ASP A 65 7.26 7.22 4.52
N ILE A 66 6.75 6.34 3.66
CA ILE A 66 7.35 6.11 2.35
C ILE A 66 7.23 7.32 1.42
N LEU A 67 6.28 8.24 1.66
CA LEU A 67 6.17 9.49 0.91
C LEU A 67 7.27 10.49 1.30
N ALA A 68 7.83 10.38 2.51
CA ALA A 68 8.93 11.21 2.98
C ALA A 68 10.32 10.63 2.60
N ILE A 69 10.40 9.32 2.37
CA ILE A 69 11.60 8.66 1.85
C ILE A 69 11.73 9.01 0.38
N GLY A 70 12.57 10.00 0.04
CA GLY A 70 12.82 10.36 -1.36
C GLY A 70 13.11 9.12 -2.21
N ARG A 71 12.51 9.00 -3.41
CA ARG A 71 12.53 7.80 -4.27
C ARG A 71 13.90 7.12 -4.47
N LYS A 72 15.01 7.87 -4.32
CA LYS A 72 16.38 7.35 -4.37
C LYS A 72 16.77 6.42 -3.20
N ASN A 73 16.00 6.41 -2.11
CA ASN A 73 16.28 5.64 -0.89
C ASN A 73 15.35 4.43 -0.71
N LEU A 74 14.53 4.10 -1.73
CA LEU A 74 13.60 2.95 -1.74
C LEU A 74 14.19 1.70 -2.43
N SER A 75 15.51 1.67 -2.67
CA SER A 75 16.23 0.56 -3.32
C SER A 75 16.68 -0.52 -2.34
#